data_AF-A0A0D8B9T4-F1
#
_entry.id   AF-A0A0D8B9T4-F1
#
_cell.length_a   1.000
_cell.length_b   1.000
_cell.length_c   1.000
_cell.angle_alpha   90.00
_cell.angle_beta   90.00
_cell.angle_gamma   90.00
#
_symmetry.space_group_name_H-M   'P 1'
#
loop_
_entity.id
_entity.type
_entity.pdbx_description
1 polymer ?
#
loop_
_entity_poly.entity_id
_entity_poly.type
_entity_poly.pdbx_seq_one_letter_code
_entity_poly.pdbx_strand_id
1 'polypeptide(L)'
;MTASTDPPDLPGPGRRADQEDAESAQERRNRNWADILQELRVAQTGVQLLTAFLLALPFQNRFADLTDGQEWLYLAIVLLSIMATGLLIMPVSLHRALFRRREKETLVQIANRLAQVGLAVLALAISGVVLLIFDVTKGRTTAVVAASATLVVLTVLWAAIPALITRVGTAD
;
A
#
# COMPACT_ATOMS: atom_id res chain seq x y z
N MET A 1 48.51 -49.25 -41.02
CA MET A 1 47.93 -49.69 -39.73
C MET A 1 48.13 -48.54 -38.73
N THR A 2 47.61 -47.36 -39.06
CA THR A 2 46.36 -46.75 -38.53
C THR A 2 46.48 -46.41 -37.05
N ALA A 3 47.02 -45.21 -36.81
CA ALA A 3 46.89 -44.50 -35.55
C ALA A 3 45.42 -44.11 -35.35
N SER A 4 44.78 -44.67 -34.32
CA SER A 4 43.45 -44.26 -33.87
C SER A 4 43.63 -43.32 -32.68
N THR A 5 43.69 -42.03 -32.97
CA THR A 5 43.47 -40.99 -31.96
C THR A 5 41.98 -40.71 -31.90
N ASP A 6 41.28 -41.32 -30.94
CA ASP A 6 39.95 -40.87 -30.57
C ASP A 6 40.06 -39.48 -29.89
N PRO A 7 39.26 -38.49 -30.31
CA PRO A 7 39.20 -37.22 -29.59
C PRO A 7 38.53 -37.43 -28.21
N PRO A 8 38.89 -36.63 -27.20
CA PRO A 8 38.25 -36.69 -25.88
C PRO A 8 36.77 -36.30 -26.00
N ASP A 9 35.92 -37.13 -25.43
CA ASP A 9 34.47 -36.96 -25.34
C ASP A 9 34.17 -35.76 -24.43
N LEU A 10 34.01 -34.57 -25.02
CA LEU A 10 33.65 -33.36 -24.28
C LEU A 10 32.17 -33.46 -23.88
N PRO A 11 31.84 -33.40 -22.58
CA PRO A 11 30.44 -33.32 -22.16
C PRO A 11 29.83 -32.05 -22.75
N GLY A 12 28.84 -32.23 -23.63
CA GLY A 12 28.18 -31.13 -24.34
C GLY A 12 27.60 -30.07 -23.39
N PRO A 13 27.61 -28.78 -23.79
CA PRO A 13 26.96 -27.73 -23.04
C PRO A 13 25.44 -27.84 -23.25
N GLY A 14 24.81 -28.79 -22.58
CA GLY A 14 23.37 -29.09 -22.79
C GLY A 14 22.61 -29.47 -21.53
N ARG A 15 23.15 -29.21 -20.33
CA ARG A 15 22.48 -29.50 -19.05
C ARG A 15 22.54 -28.34 -18.05
N ARG A 16 22.46 -27.10 -18.53
CA ARG A 16 22.36 -25.92 -17.65
C ARG A 16 21.20 -24.97 -17.98
N ALA A 17 20.46 -25.18 -19.06
CA ALA A 17 19.38 -24.26 -19.46
C ALA A 17 17.96 -24.77 -19.16
N ASP A 18 17.76 -26.07 -18.85
CA ASP A 18 16.42 -26.66 -18.68
C ASP A 18 16.00 -26.85 -17.21
N GLN A 19 16.80 -26.35 -16.26
CA GLN A 19 16.55 -26.52 -14.82
C GLN A 19 16.22 -25.20 -14.09
N GLU A 20 16.05 -24.10 -14.82
CA GLU A 20 15.67 -22.80 -14.26
C GLU A 20 14.14 -22.61 -14.12
N ASP A 21 13.30 -23.41 -14.79
CA ASP A 21 11.86 -23.09 -14.93
C ASP A 21 10.88 -24.19 -14.45
N ALA A 22 11.00 -24.63 -13.20
CA ALA A 22 9.92 -25.34 -12.52
C ALA A 22 9.56 -24.69 -11.17
N GLU A 23 9.45 -23.35 -11.14
CA GLU A 23 8.88 -22.67 -9.98
C GLU A 23 7.46 -23.19 -9.72
N SER A 24 7.24 -23.73 -8.53
CA SER A 24 5.94 -24.27 -8.15
C SER A 24 4.89 -23.14 -8.10
N ALA A 25 3.61 -23.46 -8.38
CA ALA A 25 2.51 -22.50 -8.23
C ALA A 25 2.37 -21.95 -6.79
N GLN A 26 3.01 -22.60 -5.82
CA GLN A 26 3.11 -22.13 -4.45
C GLN A 26 4.21 -21.06 -4.27
N GLU A 27 5.37 -21.24 -4.87
CA GLU A 27 6.46 -20.24 -4.86
C GLU A 27 6.05 -18.97 -5.59
N ARG A 28 5.42 -19.09 -6.77
CA ARG A 28 4.91 -17.93 -7.53
C ARG A 28 3.99 -17.04 -6.70
N ARG A 29 3.03 -17.65 -6.00
CA ARG A 29 2.09 -16.91 -5.12
C ARG A 29 2.79 -16.26 -3.93
N ASN A 30 3.81 -16.91 -3.37
CA ASN A 30 4.57 -16.35 -2.26
C ASN A 30 5.42 -15.16 -2.69
N ARG A 31 5.98 -15.22 -3.91
CA ARG A 31 6.72 -14.11 -4.54
C ARG A 31 5.81 -12.91 -4.81
N ASN A 32 4.70 -13.11 -5.53
CA ASN A 32 3.72 -12.06 -5.80
C ASN A 32 3.18 -11.43 -4.50
N TRP A 33 2.99 -12.24 -3.45
CA TRP A 33 2.59 -11.72 -2.13
C TRP A 33 3.67 -10.84 -1.49
N ALA A 34 4.95 -11.26 -1.57
CA ALA A 34 6.06 -10.47 -1.07
C ALA A 34 6.17 -9.13 -1.80
N ASP A 35 5.94 -9.12 -3.12
CA ASP A 35 5.93 -7.90 -3.94
C ASP A 35 4.81 -6.95 -3.50
N ILE A 36 3.58 -7.46 -3.32
CA ILE A 36 2.44 -6.67 -2.80
C ILE A 36 2.76 -6.09 -1.41
N LEU A 37 3.36 -6.89 -0.52
CA LEU A 37 3.75 -6.41 0.82
C LEU A 37 4.85 -5.35 0.77
N GLN A 38 5.76 -5.42 -0.20
CA GLN A 38 6.80 -4.42 -0.40
C GLN A 38 6.20 -3.11 -0.92
N GLU A 39 5.30 -3.17 -1.90
CA GLU A 39 4.56 -2.01 -2.39
C GLU A 39 3.73 -1.37 -1.26
N LEU A 40 3.04 -2.19 -0.47
CA LEU A 40 2.25 -1.72 0.67
C LEU A 40 3.11 -1.07 1.76
N ARG A 41 4.36 -1.52 1.92
CA ARG A 41 5.32 -0.92 2.87
C ARG A 41 5.66 0.52 2.51
N VAL A 42 5.65 0.88 1.23
CA VAL A 42 5.85 2.28 0.78
C VAL A 42 4.70 3.17 1.24
N ALA A 43 3.46 2.68 1.16
CA ALA A 43 2.31 3.42 1.70
C ALA A 43 2.34 3.49 3.24
N GLN A 44 2.81 2.42 3.88
CA GLN A 44 2.90 2.32 5.34
C GLN A 44 3.83 3.38 5.96
N THR A 45 4.98 3.66 5.35
CA THR A 45 5.88 4.71 5.85
C THR A 45 5.24 6.09 5.79
N GLY A 46 4.44 6.36 4.75
CA GLY A 46 3.67 7.60 4.62
C GLY A 46 2.68 7.80 5.77
N VAL A 47 1.87 6.78 6.09
CA VAL A 47 0.89 6.90 7.20
C VAL A 47 1.56 6.99 8.56
N GLN A 48 2.70 6.32 8.77
CA GLN A 48 3.46 6.41 10.02
C GLN A 48 3.96 7.82 10.27
N LEU A 49 4.53 8.46 9.24
CA LEU A 49 5.00 9.84 9.33
C LEU A 49 3.85 10.80 9.64
N LEU A 50 2.73 10.67 8.92
CA LEU A 50 1.53 11.48 9.15
C LEU A 50 1.01 11.30 10.57
N THR A 51 0.88 10.06 11.04
CA THR A 51 0.44 9.75 12.41
C THR A 51 1.38 10.35 13.46
N ALA A 52 2.69 10.22 13.28
CA ALA A 52 3.67 10.76 14.22
C ALA A 52 3.59 12.29 14.31
N PHE A 53 3.48 12.98 13.18
CA PHE A 53 3.31 14.43 13.17
C PHE A 53 2.01 14.85 13.84
N LEU A 54 0.91 14.14 13.58
CA LEU A 54 -0.36 14.42 14.24
C LEU A 54 -0.26 14.24 15.75
N LEU A 55 0.40 13.19 16.25
CA LEU A 55 0.57 12.97 17.70
C LEU A 55 1.47 14.03 18.37
N ALA A 56 2.35 14.68 17.61
CA ALA A 56 3.20 15.74 18.12
C ALA A 56 2.50 17.12 18.18
N LEU A 57 1.45 17.34 17.38
CA LEU A 57 0.77 18.64 17.27
C LEU A 57 0.22 19.20 18.59
N PRO A 58 -0.40 18.42 19.51
CA PRO A 58 -0.97 18.93 20.77
C PRO A 58 0.05 19.57 21.69
N PHE A 59 1.34 19.23 21.53
CA PHE A 59 2.44 19.76 22.33
C PHE A 59 3.06 21.02 21.71
N GLN A 60 2.57 21.48 20.56
CA GLN A 60 3.03 22.71 19.92
C GLN A 60 2.26 23.91 20.49
N ASN A 61 2.96 25.03 20.73
CA ASN A 61 2.35 26.26 21.29
C ASN A 61 1.10 26.73 20.54
N ARG A 62 1.09 26.55 19.21
CA ARG A 62 -0.02 26.94 18.31
C ARG A 62 -1.30 26.13 18.53
N PHE A 63 -1.22 24.96 19.16
CA PHE A 63 -2.38 24.09 19.38
C PHE A 63 -3.39 24.73 20.34
N ALA A 64 -2.92 25.49 21.33
CA ALA A 64 -3.78 26.19 22.29
C ALA A 64 -4.63 27.32 21.64
N ASP A 65 -4.28 27.75 20.43
CA ASP A 65 -5.01 28.76 19.68
C ASP A 65 -6.13 28.16 18.79
N LEU A 66 -6.27 26.84 18.77
CA LEU A 66 -7.30 26.17 17.97
C LEU A 66 -8.69 26.45 18.55
N THR A 67 -9.65 26.66 17.65
CA THR A 67 -11.07 26.65 18.03
C THR A 67 -11.53 25.23 18.38
N ASP A 68 -12.56 25.10 19.22
CA ASP A 68 -13.14 23.79 19.57
C ASP A 68 -13.44 22.92 18.33
N GLY A 69 -13.95 23.53 17.26
CA GLY A 69 -14.25 22.83 16.01
C GLY A 69 -13.00 22.30 15.29
N GLN A 70 -11.88 23.02 15.37
CA GLN A 70 -10.59 22.58 14.81
C GLN A 70 -9.96 21.49 15.67
N GLU A 71 -10.13 21.53 17.00
CA GLU A 71 -9.67 20.48 17.90
C GLU A 71 -10.41 19.15 17.65
N TRP A 72 -11.74 19.18 17.55
CA TRP A 72 -12.52 17.98 17.20
C TRP A 72 -12.17 17.43 15.81
N LEU A 73 -11.96 18.33 14.83
CA LEU A 73 -11.47 17.93 13.51
C LEU A 73 -10.10 17.26 13.61
N TYR A 74 -9.17 17.83 14.37
CA TYR A 74 -7.87 17.23 14.64
C TYR A 74 -7.98 15.82 15.22
N LEU A 75 -8.80 15.63 16.26
CA LEU A 75 -9.01 14.31 16.89
C LEU A 75 -9.60 13.29 15.91
N ALA A 76 -10.55 13.70 15.06
CA ALA A 76 -11.09 12.85 14.01
C ALA A 76 -10.01 12.42 13.00
N ILE A 77 -9.13 13.34 12.61
CA ILE A 77 -8.01 13.05 11.70
C ILE A 77 -7.02 12.07 12.34
N VAL A 78 -6.69 12.23 13.63
CA VAL A 78 -5.85 11.30 14.38
C VAL A 78 -6.44 9.89 14.35
N LEU A 79 -7.74 9.75 14.63
CA LEU A 79 -8.42 8.46 14.61
C LEU A 79 -8.42 7.83 13.21
N LEU A 80 -8.66 8.62 12.15
CA LEU A 80 -8.55 8.16 10.77
C LEU A 80 -7.14 7.66 10.46
N SER A 81 -6.10 8.37 10.90
CA SER A 81 -4.70 7.97 10.68
C SER A 81 -4.34 6.66 11.38
N ILE A 82 -4.78 6.48 12.63
CA ILE A 82 -4.58 5.25 13.40
C ILE A 82 -5.35 4.09 12.74
N MET A 83 -6.58 4.32 12.29
CA MET A 83 -7.39 3.34 11.57
C MET A 83 -6.73 2.90 10.26
N ALA A 84 -6.26 3.86 9.45
CA ALA A 84 -5.51 3.58 8.23
C ALA A 84 -4.25 2.75 8.52
N THR A 85 -3.50 3.10 9.57
CA THR A 85 -2.33 2.34 10.02
C THR A 85 -2.69 0.89 10.35
N GLY A 86 -3.75 0.67 11.13
CA GLY A 86 -4.21 -0.67 11.49
C GLY A 86 -4.62 -1.50 10.27
N LEU A 87 -5.38 -0.90 9.35
CA LEU A 87 -5.84 -1.56 8.12
C LEU A 87 -4.69 -1.93 7.19
N LEU A 88 -3.67 -1.07 7.06
CA LEU A 88 -2.49 -1.32 6.22
C LEU A 88 -1.53 -2.35 6.82
N ILE A 89 -1.49 -2.49 8.15
CA ILE A 89 -0.68 -3.52 8.83
C ILE A 89 -1.39 -4.89 8.84
N MET A 90 -2.72 -4.91 8.83
CA MET A 90 -3.54 -6.13 8.93
C MET A 90 -3.15 -7.27 7.96
N PRO A 91 -2.81 -7.03 6.67
CA PRO A 91 -2.39 -8.08 5.74
C PRO A 91 -1.19 -8.90 6.23
N VAL A 92 -0.24 -8.26 6.92
CA VAL A 92 0.94 -8.93 7.50
C VAL A 92 0.52 -9.91 8.59
N SER A 93 -0.43 -9.51 9.43
CA SER A 93 -1.00 -10.34 10.50
C SER A 93 -1.82 -11.51 9.95
N LEU A 94 -2.66 -11.25 8.93
CA LEU A 94 -3.44 -12.28 8.23
C LEU A 94 -2.55 -13.35 7.60
N HIS A 95 -1.48 -12.93 6.93
CA HIS A 95 -0.50 -13.87 6.37
C HIS A 95 0.08 -14.77 7.45
N ARG A 96 0.54 -14.19 8.58
CA ARG A 96 1.12 -14.95 9.70
C ARG A 96 0.14 -15.95 10.32
N ALA A 97 -1.15 -15.61 10.39
CA ALA A 97 -2.18 -16.46 11.02
C ALA A 97 -2.68 -17.59 10.11
N LEU A 98 -2.88 -17.33 8.81
CA LEU A 98 -3.56 -18.23 7.88
C LEU A 98 -2.62 -19.08 7.02
N PHE A 99 -1.31 -18.83 7.03
CA PHE A 99 -0.33 -19.69 6.33
C PHE A 99 -0.42 -21.17 6.75
N ARG A 100 -0.93 -21.44 7.96
CA ARG A 100 -1.14 -22.80 8.49
C ARG A 100 -2.39 -23.51 7.94
N ARG A 101 -3.34 -22.81 7.31
CA ARG A 101 -4.67 -23.36 6.97
C ARG A 101 -4.90 -23.68 5.47
N ARG A 102 -3.92 -23.52 4.59
CA ARG A 102 -3.98 -23.84 3.13
C ARG A 102 -5.09 -23.15 2.29
N GLU A 103 -5.98 -22.39 2.90
CA GLU A 103 -7.03 -21.55 2.29
C GLU A 103 -6.45 -20.23 1.74
N LYS A 104 -5.61 -20.30 0.70
CA LYS A 104 -4.79 -19.17 0.24
C LYS A 104 -5.55 -18.11 -0.57
N GLU A 105 -6.65 -18.46 -1.22
CA GLU A 105 -7.33 -17.57 -2.17
C GLU A 105 -8.23 -16.54 -1.50
N THR A 106 -9.01 -16.97 -0.51
CA THR A 106 -9.83 -16.09 0.35
C THR A 106 -8.98 -15.07 1.12
N LEU A 107 -7.77 -15.46 1.54
CA LEU A 107 -6.83 -14.58 2.26
C LEU A 107 -6.40 -13.39 1.40
N VAL A 108 -6.02 -13.65 0.14
CA VAL A 108 -5.56 -12.59 -0.78
C VAL A 108 -6.68 -11.60 -1.06
N GLN A 109 -7.91 -12.07 -1.25
CA GLN A 109 -9.07 -11.19 -1.47
C GLN A 109 -9.35 -10.31 -0.25
N ILE A 110 -9.33 -10.87 0.96
CA ILE A 110 -9.54 -10.10 2.20
C ILE A 110 -8.41 -9.07 2.40
N ALA A 111 -7.16 -9.48 2.21
CA ALA A 111 -6.02 -8.59 2.34
C ALA A 111 -6.06 -7.43 1.34
N ASN A 112 -6.41 -7.70 0.08
CA ASN A 112 -6.58 -6.67 -0.93
C ASN A 112 -7.71 -5.70 -0.57
N ARG A 113 -8.86 -6.20 -0.08
CA ARG A 113 -9.96 -5.34 0.39
C ARG A 113 -9.54 -4.46 1.57
N LEU A 114 -8.83 -5.02 2.55
CA LEU A 114 -8.31 -4.27 3.69
C LEU A 114 -7.30 -3.20 3.26
N ALA A 115 -6.42 -3.50 2.32
CA ALA A 115 -5.48 -2.52 1.76
C ALA A 115 -6.23 -1.38 1.05
N GLN A 116 -7.23 -1.70 0.23
CA GLN A 116 -8.06 -0.70 -0.45
C GLN A 116 -8.82 0.21 0.53
N VAL A 117 -9.45 -0.37 1.57
CA VAL A 117 -10.13 0.40 2.61
C VAL A 117 -9.12 1.23 3.39
N GLY A 118 -7.95 0.68 3.72
CA GLY A 118 -6.86 1.40 4.40
C GLY A 118 -6.38 2.62 3.62
N LEU A 119 -6.19 2.48 2.30
CA LEU A 119 -5.85 3.59 1.41
C LEU A 119 -6.98 4.63 1.33
N ALA A 120 -8.24 4.22 1.27
CA ALA A 120 -9.36 5.16 1.29
C ALA A 120 -9.42 5.97 2.60
N VAL A 121 -9.24 5.32 3.74
CA VAL A 121 -9.18 5.98 5.06
C VAL A 121 -7.96 6.90 5.14
N LEU A 122 -6.81 6.51 4.58
CA LEU A 122 -5.63 7.37 4.48
C LEU A 122 -5.90 8.63 3.64
N ALA A 123 -6.61 8.50 2.51
CA ALA A 123 -6.97 9.65 1.68
C ALA A 123 -7.86 10.65 2.43
N LEU A 124 -8.80 10.14 3.24
CA LEU A 124 -9.62 10.97 4.12
C LEU A 124 -8.78 11.65 5.20
N ALA A 125 -7.83 10.94 5.82
CA ALA A 125 -6.92 11.52 6.81
C ALA A 125 -6.08 12.66 6.21
N ILE A 126 -5.45 12.45 5.05
CA ILE A 126 -4.66 13.46 4.36
C ILE A 126 -5.52 14.68 3.99
N SER A 127 -6.72 14.44 3.44
CA SER A 127 -7.65 15.53 3.09
C SER A 127 -8.11 16.30 4.33
N GLY A 128 -8.32 15.60 5.44
CA GLY A 128 -8.62 16.22 6.74
C GLY A 128 -7.46 17.05 7.28
N VAL A 129 -6.21 16.60 7.15
CA VAL A 129 -5.03 17.41 7.49
C VAL A 129 -5.00 18.71 6.67
N VAL A 130 -5.24 18.63 5.36
CA VAL A 130 -5.32 19.80 4.49
C VAL A 130 -6.44 20.73 4.92
N LEU A 131 -7.62 20.18 5.24
CA LEU A 131 -8.75 20.95 5.78
C LEU A 131 -8.32 21.70 7.04
N LEU A 132 -7.74 21.03 8.02
CA LEU A 132 -7.32 21.63 9.29
C LEU A 132 -6.29 22.75 9.07
N ILE A 133 -5.26 22.50 8.27
CA ILE A 133 -4.19 23.48 8.00
C ILE A 133 -4.74 24.74 7.33
N PHE A 134 -5.57 24.59 6.30
CA PHE A 134 -6.13 25.73 5.60
C PHE A 134 -7.19 26.47 6.42
N ASP A 135 -7.95 25.77 7.26
CA ASP A 135 -8.95 26.39 8.14
C ASP A 135 -8.25 27.30 9.17
N VAL A 136 -7.14 26.83 9.75
CA VAL A 136 -6.32 27.58 10.70
C VAL A 136 -5.60 28.78 10.05
N THR A 137 -5.25 28.70 8.76
CA THR A 137 -4.37 29.70 8.12
C THR A 137 -5.07 30.68 7.19
N LYS A 138 -6.13 30.25 6.50
CA LYS A 138 -6.83 31.02 5.45
C LYS A 138 -8.33 31.07 5.65
N GLY A 139 -8.87 30.27 6.58
CA GLY A 139 -10.29 30.20 6.90
C GLY A 139 -11.04 29.12 6.13
N ARG A 140 -12.28 28.91 6.56
CA ARG A 140 -13.10 27.72 6.25
C ARG A 140 -13.34 27.48 4.76
N THR A 141 -13.61 28.54 3.99
CA THR A 141 -13.94 28.40 2.56
C THR A 141 -12.76 27.84 1.76
N THR A 142 -11.58 28.44 1.93
CA THR A 142 -10.33 27.95 1.32
C THR A 142 -9.99 26.53 1.78
N ALA A 143 -10.28 26.21 3.03
CA ALA A 143 -10.05 24.90 3.60
C ALA A 143 -10.88 23.81 2.92
N VAL A 144 -12.18 24.05 2.74
CA VAL A 144 -13.08 23.10 2.09
C VAL A 144 -12.68 22.90 0.62
N VAL A 145 -12.31 23.97 -0.09
CA VAL A 145 -11.85 23.88 -1.49
C VAL A 145 -10.57 23.06 -1.58
N ALA A 146 -9.57 23.35 -0.76
CA ALA A 146 -8.30 22.63 -0.76
C ALA A 146 -8.50 21.14 -0.40
N ALA A 147 -9.24 20.85 0.67
CA ALA A 147 -9.50 19.48 1.10
C ALA A 147 -10.29 18.68 0.05
N SER A 148 -11.27 19.28 -0.60
CA SER A 148 -12.05 18.64 -1.66
C SER A 148 -11.18 18.36 -2.88
N ALA A 149 -10.34 19.31 -3.29
CA ALA A 149 -9.39 19.12 -4.39
C ALA A 149 -8.39 18.00 -4.07
N THR A 150 -7.83 17.96 -2.86
CA THR A 150 -6.97 16.88 -2.39
C THR A 150 -7.67 15.53 -2.46
N LEU A 151 -8.90 15.44 -1.95
CA LEU A 151 -9.68 14.20 -1.95
C LEU A 151 -9.96 13.71 -3.37
N VAL A 152 -10.31 14.62 -4.29
CA VAL A 152 -10.51 14.30 -5.71
C VAL A 152 -9.23 13.77 -6.34
N VAL A 153 -8.10 14.46 -6.14
CA VAL A 153 -6.80 14.03 -6.69
C VAL A 153 -6.42 12.64 -6.17
N LEU A 154 -6.50 12.41 -4.87
CA LEU A 154 -6.18 11.11 -4.28
C LEU A 154 -7.12 10.01 -4.78
N THR A 155 -8.42 10.28 -4.86
CA THR A 155 -9.41 9.32 -5.38
C THR A 155 -9.14 8.99 -6.86
N VAL A 156 -8.78 9.99 -7.66
CA VAL A 156 -8.45 9.79 -9.08
C VAL A 156 -7.20 8.93 -9.21
N LEU A 157 -6.13 9.29 -8.51
CA LEU A 157 -4.85 8.58 -8.58
C LEU A 157 -4.95 7.14 -8.05
N TRP A 158 -5.67 6.91 -6.95
CA TRP A 158 -5.67 5.62 -6.26
C TRP A 158 -6.82 4.69 -6.65
N ALA A 159 -7.94 5.21 -7.15
CA ALA A 159 -9.09 4.39 -7.51
C ALA A 159 -9.48 4.53 -8.99
N ALA A 160 -9.57 5.75 -9.52
CA ALA A 160 -10.06 5.94 -10.89
C ALA A 160 -9.05 5.45 -11.95
N ILE A 161 -7.77 5.78 -11.81
CA ILE A 161 -6.72 5.34 -12.75
C ILE A 161 -6.58 3.81 -12.74
N PRO A 162 -6.43 3.13 -11.59
CA PRO A 162 -6.38 1.65 -11.57
C PRO A 162 -7.65 1.00 -12.13
N ALA A 163 -8.83 1.54 -11.84
CA ALA A 163 -10.09 1.04 -12.37
C ALA A 163 -10.21 1.23 -13.89
N LEU A 164 -9.66 2.32 -14.44
CA LEU A 164 -9.66 2.57 -15.88
C LEU A 164 -8.70 1.61 -16.61
N ILE A 165 -7.49 1.41 -16.07
CA ILE A 165 -6.48 0.52 -16.66
C ILE A 165 -6.95 -0.93 -16.64
N THR A 166 -7.54 -1.40 -15.53
CA THR A 166 -8.05 -2.77 -15.43
C THR A 166 -9.23 -3.06 -16.35
N ARG A 167 -10.02 -2.04 -16.74
CA ARG A 167 -11.09 -2.17 -17.74
C ARG A 167 -10.59 -2.27 -19.18
N VAL A 168 -9.45 -1.63 -19.49
CA VAL A 168 -8.85 -1.68 -20.82
C VAL A 168 -8.24 -3.07 -21.10
N GLY A 169 -7.66 -3.73 -20.09
CA GLY A 169 -7.08 -5.07 -20.24
C GLY A 169 -8.07 -6.23 -20.37
N THR A 170 -9.39 -5.98 -20.24
CA THR A 170 -10.45 -7.00 -20.45
C THR A 170 -11.11 -6.90 -21.83
N ALA A 171 -10.62 -6.01 -22.70
CA ALA A 171 -11.18 -5.77 -24.03
C ALA A 171 -10.44 -6.51 -25.17
N ASP A 172 -9.44 -7.34 -24.85
CA ASP A 172 -8.73 -8.25 -25.78
C ASP A 172 -9.04 -9.71 -25.43
#